data_AF-A0A077Y3L8-F1
#
_entry.id   AF-A0A077Y3L8-F1
#
_cell.length_a   1.000
_cell.length_b   1.000
_cell.length_c   1.000
_cell.angle_alpha   90.00
_cell.angle_beta   90.00
_cell.angle_gamma   90.00
#
_symmetry.space_group_name_H-M   'P 1'
#
loop_
_entity.id
_entity.type
_entity.pdbx_description
1 polymer ?
#
loop_
_entity_poly.entity_id
_entity_poly.type
_entity_poly.pdbx_seq_one_letter_code
_entity_poly.pdbx_strand_id
1 'polypeptide(L)'
;MKFVCLIKQWNYKHFLRSRFNKFSSINYEINQGKKELSIFKKLIVIGGGEWTENKESEIDEKKKKKNFEKNNVKKWDIFLETNFDRIKNELKKKEKEITNSYEKYLYECIQNNNYNDLLIADIIYQNGQKILCIGEGNLSFSVLLQKKLLNCNVVATCMENENLLEKNYGKLFIKNKKILENNGGIYIENINVESVDKHFLKNMFDIIIFNFPFTLPSKEFVEKKWNKHGENEYGENKHGENKYDYIKYYKKTEYYLMNKLIYYLFKNSYVLLKNNGYLHLRINDKYLTCSFPKNFNLHFQQKINFYDSYCVYKNMKYIPSLYDHQFVTTEKSGKNGSEKNGSEKNGSEKNGNEKSGKSGSGSGSGSGSGSGSGSGSGKNVMFTSHGKIFKGFKMEHTSTLVFKKVEKKQNGNSSFIITD
;
A
#
# COMPACT_ATOMS: atom_id res chain seq x y z
N MET A 1 -34.94 22.74 55.53
CA MET A 1 -33.47 22.47 55.53
C MET A 1 -33.27 20.96 55.62
N LYS A 2 -32.32 20.42 54.82
CA LYS A 2 -31.94 18.99 54.63
C LYS A 2 -32.59 18.26 53.44
N PHE A 3 -31.84 18.33 52.32
CA PHE A 3 -31.76 17.36 51.24
C PHE A 3 -31.51 15.94 51.76
N VAL A 4 -32.16 14.90 51.19
CA VAL A 4 -31.59 13.58 50.86
C VAL A 4 -32.54 12.81 49.90
N CYS A 5 -31.97 12.41 48.76
CA CYS A 5 -32.25 11.29 47.84
C CYS A 5 -33.66 11.00 47.30
N LEU A 6 -33.92 11.50 46.08
CA LEU A 6 -34.84 10.92 45.09
C LEU A 6 -34.03 10.25 43.98
N ILE A 7 -33.88 8.92 44.03
CA ILE A 7 -33.60 8.09 42.85
C ILE A 7 -34.41 6.80 43.02
N LYS A 8 -35.46 6.61 42.20
CA LYS A 8 -35.63 5.40 41.39
C LYS A 8 -36.86 5.47 40.49
N GLN A 9 -36.65 4.91 39.31
CA GLN A 9 -37.59 4.51 38.27
C GLN A 9 -38.27 5.64 37.52
N TRP A 10 -37.72 5.97 36.34
CA TRP A 10 -38.51 6.30 35.16
C TRP A 10 -37.94 5.58 33.92
N ASN A 11 -38.87 5.24 33.03
CA ASN A 11 -38.81 4.23 31.97
C ASN A 11 -37.72 4.44 30.89
N TYR A 12 -36.81 3.48 30.77
CA TYR A 12 -35.86 3.37 29.65
C TYR A 12 -36.34 2.46 28.51
N LYS A 13 -37.62 2.59 28.11
CA LYS A 13 -38.18 1.80 27.00
C LYS A 13 -38.19 2.50 25.63
N HIS A 14 -37.53 3.66 25.50
CA HIS A 14 -37.59 4.43 24.24
C HIS A 14 -36.26 4.83 23.58
N PHE A 15 -35.10 4.30 23.98
CA PHE A 15 -33.83 4.73 23.36
C PHE A 15 -32.84 3.66 22.88
N LEU A 16 -33.17 2.37 22.85
CA LEU A 16 -32.24 1.36 22.30
C LEU A 16 -32.92 0.29 21.45
N ARG A 17 -33.79 0.72 20.52
CA ARG A 17 -34.30 -0.16 19.46
C ARG A 17 -34.18 0.50 18.09
N SER A 18 -32.95 0.66 17.61
CA SER A 18 -32.68 0.69 16.16
C SER A 18 -31.17 0.58 15.86
N ARG A 19 -30.82 -0.36 14.98
CA ARG A 19 -29.57 -0.46 14.18
C ARG A 19 -28.31 -1.09 14.75
N PHE A 20 -28.40 -2.08 15.63
CA PHE A 20 -27.34 -3.09 15.71
C PHE A 20 -27.90 -4.47 15.39
N ASN A 21 -28.07 -4.73 14.10
CA ASN A 21 -28.16 -6.08 13.56
C ASN A 21 -27.34 -6.13 12.27
N LYS A 22 -26.50 -7.17 12.15
CA LYS A 22 -25.72 -7.58 10.97
C LYS A 22 -24.59 -6.66 10.52
N PHE A 23 -23.44 -6.75 11.20
CA PHE A 23 -22.14 -6.42 10.59
C PHE A 23 -21.60 -7.55 9.66
N SER A 24 -22.44 -8.54 9.35
CA SER A 24 -22.17 -9.59 8.37
C SER A 24 -23.48 -9.95 7.66
N SER A 25 -23.72 -9.40 6.47
CA SER A 25 -24.51 -10.04 5.39
C SER A 25 -24.79 -9.10 4.21
N ILE A 26 -23.82 -8.29 3.79
CA ILE A 26 -23.83 -7.78 2.42
C ILE A 26 -22.48 -8.16 1.86
N ASN A 27 -22.41 -9.37 1.27
CA ASN A 27 -21.30 -9.79 0.46
C ASN A 27 -21.19 -8.78 -0.69
N TYR A 28 -20.26 -7.83 -0.57
CA TYR A 28 -19.91 -6.95 -1.67
C TYR A 28 -19.30 -7.79 -2.79
N GLU A 29 -19.80 -7.60 -4.02
CA GLU A 29 -19.29 -8.24 -5.25
C GLU A 29 -17.79 -8.03 -5.48
N ILE A 30 -17.17 -7.04 -4.81
CA ILE A 30 -15.72 -6.80 -4.83
C ILE A 30 -14.94 -8.03 -4.34
N ASN A 31 -15.49 -8.80 -3.39
CA ASN A 31 -14.85 -10.03 -2.89
C ASN A 31 -14.89 -11.20 -3.89
N GLN A 32 -15.74 -11.13 -4.92
CA GLN A 32 -15.88 -12.17 -5.96
C GLN A 32 -15.11 -11.83 -7.25
N GLY A 33 -14.66 -10.58 -7.43
CA GLY A 33 -13.88 -10.17 -8.59
C GLY A 33 -12.54 -10.92 -8.66
N LYS A 34 -12.34 -11.70 -9.73
CA LYS A 34 -11.03 -12.25 -10.09
C LYS A 34 -10.05 -11.09 -10.25
N LYS A 35 -8.83 -11.23 -9.70
CA LYS A 35 -7.77 -10.26 -9.95
C LYS A 35 -7.47 -10.26 -11.44
N GLU A 36 -7.62 -9.12 -12.07
CA GLU A 36 -7.16 -8.96 -13.44
C GLU A 36 -5.67 -8.62 -13.47
N LEU A 37 -5.02 -9.05 -14.56
CA LEU A 37 -3.64 -8.67 -14.85
C LEU A 37 -3.52 -7.14 -14.91
N SER A 38 -2.37 -6.64 -14.48
CA SER A 38 -2.07 -5.23 -14.66
C SER A 38 -2.02 -4.84 -16.14
N ILE A 39 -2.23 -3.56 -16.42
CA ILE A 39 -2.15 -3.03 -17.78
C ILE A 39 -0.76 -3.30 -18.37
N PHE A 40 0.29 -3.11 -17.57
CA PHE A 40 1.65 -3.48 -17.93
C PHE A 40 1.74 -4.90 -18.52
N LYS A 41 1.25 -5.92 -17.80
CA LYS A 41 1.26 -7.31 -18.30
C LYS A 41 0.40 -7.49 -19.54
N LYS A 42 -0.81 -6.91 -19.55
CA LYS A 42 -1.73 -7.00 -20.69
C LYS A 42 -1.05 -6.49 -21.97
N LEU A 43 -0.34 -5.36 -21.89
CA LEU A 43 0.34 -4.76 -23.03
C LEU A 43 1.59 -5.53 -23.46
N ILE A 44 2.33 -6.17 -22.54
CA ILE A 44 3.43 -7.08 -22.91
C ILE A 44 2.91 -8.18 -23.83
N VAL A 45 1.81 -8.83 -23.44
CA VAL A 45 1.21 -9.92 -24.22
C VAL A 45 0.73 -9.42 -25.58
N ILE A 46 0.07 -8.25 -25.63
CA ILE A 46 -0.38 -7.64 -26.90
C ILE A 46 0.80 -7.31 -27.81
N GLY A 47 1.90 -6.78 -27.25
CA GLY A 47 3.14 -6.54 -27.98
C GLY A 47 3.96 -7.81 -28.24
N GLY A 48 3.38 -9.00 -28.19
CA GLY A 48 4.04 -10.26 -28.53
C GLY A 48 5.24 -10.62 -27.64
N GLY A 49 5.32 -10.04 -26.44
CA GLY A 49 6.33 -10.40 -25.45
C GLY A 49 5.91 -11.65 -24.66
N GLU A 50 6.87 -12.52 -24.36
CA GLU A 50 6.64 -13.64 -23.46
C GLU A 50 6.67 -13.15 -22.00
N TRP A 51 5.58 -13.43 -21.27
CA TRP A 51 5.54 -13.27 -19.83
C TRP A 51 5.73 -14.63 -19.15
N THR A 52 6.92 -14.90 -18.61
CA THR A 52 7.19 -16.13 -17.87
C THR A 52 6.85 -15.96 -16.39
N GLU A 53 5.68 -16.48 -15.98
CA GLU A 53 5.37 -16.67 -14.55
C GLU A 53 6.09 -17.92 -14.04
N ASN A 54 7.41 -17.85 -13.83
CA ASN A 54 8.09 -18.96 -13.15
C ASN A 54 7.69 -18.97 -11.67
N LYS A 55 6.63 -19.71 -11.34
CA LYS A 55 6.12 -19.92 -9.97
C LYS A 55 6.87 -21.00 -9.17
N GLU A 56 7.86 -21.68 -9.75
CA GLU A 56 8.41 -22.93 -9.19
C GLU A 56 9.84 -22.88 -8.60
N SER A 57 10.46 -21.72 -8.37
CA SER A 57 11.81 -21.71 -7.75
C SER A 57 12.00 -20.66 -6.67
N GLU A 58 11.23 -20.77 -5.58
CA GLU A 58 11.39 -19.89 -4.40
C GLU A 58 12.62 -20.20 -3.51
N ILE A 59 13.44 -21.22 -3.84
CA ILE A 59 14.54 -21.64 -2.94
C ILE A 59 15.93 -21.16 -3.42
N ASP A 60 16.16 -20.93 -4.72
CA ASP A 60 17.47 -20.46 -5.25
C ASP A 60 17.54 -18.97 -5.65
N GLU A 61 16.47 -18.21 -5.40
CA GLU A 61 16.22 -16.96 -6.14
C GLU A 61 16.87 -15.68 -5.59
N LYS A 62 17.44 -15.68 -4.38
CA LYS A 62 17.90 -14.42 -3.77
C LYS A 62 19.07 -13.75 -4.50
N LYS A 63 19.92 -14.52 -5.20
CA LYS A 63 21.00 -13.98 -6.04
C LYS A 63 20.56 -13.71 -7.49
N LYS A 64 19.59 -14.47 -8.04
CA LYS A 64 19.04 -14.27 -9.40
C LYS A 64 18.08 -13.08 -9.51
N LYS A 65 17.25 -12.80 -8.49
CA LYS A 65 16.28 -11.68 -8.47
C LYS A 65 16.91 -10.31 -8.73
N LYS A 66 18.11 -10.05 -8.16
CA LYS A 66 18.80 -8.75 -8.31
C LYS A 66 19.27 -8.46 -9.74
N ASN A 67 19.66 -9.47 -10.51
CA ASN A 67 20.04 -9.33 -11.92
C ASN A 67 18.84 -9.36 -12.86
N PHE A 68 17.80 -10.15 -12.54
CA PHE A 68 16.59 -10.26 -13.34
C PHE A 68 15.74 -8.97 -13.32
N GLU A 69 15.57 -8.35 -12.14
CA GLU A 69 14.78 -7.13 -11.99
C GLU A 69 15.39 -5.89 -12.66
N LYS A 70 16.73 -5.78 -12.71
CA LYS A 70 17.42 -4.67 -13.39
C LYS A 70 17.37 -4.78 -14.92
N ASN A 71 17.41 -6.00 -15.46
CA ASN A 71 17.35 -6.22 -16.91
C ASN A 71 15.94 -6.01 -17.46
N ASN A 72 14.88 -6.28 -16.70
CA ASN A 72 13.51 -6.20 -17.22
C ASN A 72 12.93 -4.79 -17.36
N VAL A 73 13.53 -3.76 -16.75
CA VAL A 73 13.00 -2.38 -16.84
C VAL A 73 13.68 -1.49 -17.86
N LYS A 74 14.99 -1.63 -18.09
CA LYS A 74 15.54 -1.13 -19.36
C LYS A 74 14.79 -1.77 -20.52
N LYS A 75 14.48 -3.07 -20.41
CA LYS A 75 13.60 -3.74 -21.36
C LYS A 75 12.20 -3.16 -21.43
N TRP A 76 11.58 -2.62 -20.37
CA TRP A 76 10.20 -2.10 -20.46
C TRP A 76 10.10 -0.75 -21.16
N ASP A 77 10.91 0.24 -20.76
CA ASP A 77 10.88 1.54 -21.46
C ASP A 77 11.30 1.35 -22.92
N ILE A 78 12.33 0.55 -23.18
CA ILE A 78 12.74 0.16 -24.56
C ILE A 78 11.64 -0.63 -25.26
N PHE A 79 10.95 -1.54 -24.56
CA PHE A 79 9.85 -2.32 -25.14
C PHE A 79 8.70 -1.41 -25.53
N LEU A 80 8.28 -0.49 -24.67
CA LEU A 80 7.25 0.48 -25.01
C LEU A 80 7.72 1.30 -26.22
N GLU A 81 8.89 1.91 -26.17
CA GLU A 81 9.45 2.67 -27.28
C GLU A 81 9.46 1.90 -28.61
N THR A 82 9.82 0.61 -28.58
CA THR A 82 9.90 -0.23 -29.79
C THR A 82 8.54 -0.75 -30.27
N ASN A 83 7.59 -0.96 -29.36
CA ASN A 83 6.36 -1.72 -29.65
C ASN A 83 5.07 -0.91 -29.52
N PHE A 84 5.13 0.34 -29.05
CA PHE A 84 3.94 1.11 -28.71
C PHE A 84 3.01 1.32 -29.90
N ASP A 85 3.53 1.67 -31.08
CA ASP A 85 2.71 1.85 -32.28
C ASP A 85 2.05 0.55 -32.73
N ARG A 86 2.76 -0.58 -32.61
CA ARG A 86 2.18 -1.91 -32.87
C ARG A 86 1.06 -2.21 -31.87
N ILE A 87 1.29 -2.00 -30.58
CA ILE A 87 0.28 -2.17 -29.52
C ILE A 87 -0.95 -1.29 -29.80
N LYS A 88 -0.71 -0.02 -30.15
CA LYS A 88 -1.74 0.95 -30.51
C LYS A 88 -2.57 0.45 -31.69
N ASN A 89 -1.94 -0.03 -32.76
CA ASN A 89 -2.67 -0.58 -33.91
C ASN A 89 -3.47 -1.85 -33.57
N GLU A 90 -2.91 -2.75 -32.76
CA GLU A 90 -3.64 -3.96 -32.31
C GLU A 90 -4.85 -3.62 -31.44
N LEU A 91 -4.72 -2.63 -30.56
CA LEU A 91 -5.84 -2.15 -29.74
C LEU A 91 -6.96 -1.53 -30.58
N LYS A 92 -6.64 -0.83 -31.68
CA LYS A 92 -7.67 -0.33 -32.63
C LYS A 92 -8.48 -1.47 -33.26
N LYS A 93 -7.82 -2.57 -33.61
CA LYS A 93 -8.51 -3.74 -34.19
C LYS A 93 -9.49 -4.37 -33.20
N LYS A 94 -9.11 -4.42 -31.92
CA LYS A 94 -9.93 -4.98 -30.83
C LYS A 94 -11.03 -4.06 -30.32
N GLU A 95 -11.11 -2.81 -30.80
CA GLU A 95 -12.06 -1.81 -30.31
C GLU A 95 -13.53 -2.27 -30.41
N LYS A 96 -13.84 -3.09 -31.42
CA LYS A 96 -15.19 -3.64 -31.67
C LYS A 96 -15.64 -4.68 -30.63
N GLU A 97 -14.73 -5.23 -29.85
CA GLU A 97 -15.00 -6.32 -28.89
C GLU A 97 -15.15 -5.83 -27.44
N ILE A 98 -14.96 -4.52 -27.20
CA ILE A 98 -14.89 -3.99 -25.84
C ILE A 98 -16.28 -3.68 -25.31
N THR A 99 -16.65 -4.37 -24.24
CA THR A 99 -17.91 -4.14 -23.52
C THR A 99 -17.71 -3.39 -22.21
N ASN A 100 -16.48 -3.37 -21.66
CA ASN A 100 -16.16 -2.73 -20.39
C ASN A 100 -15.81 -1.24 -20.57
N SER A 101 -16.56 -0.34 -19.92
CA SER A 101 -16.35 1.11 -20.00
C SER A 101 -14.98 1.57 -19.49
N TYR A 102 -14.41 0.88 -18.50
CA TYR A 102 -13.08 1.22 -18.00
C TYR A 102 -11.97 0.73 -18.93
N GLU A 103 -12.12 -0.46 -19.51
CA GLU A 103 -11.19 -0.96 -20.52
C GLU A 103 -11.17 -0.06 -21.76
N LYS A 104 -12.35 0.39 -22.21
CA LYS A 104 -12.47 1.40 -23.26
C LYS A 104 -11.68 2.66 -22.92
N TYR A 105 -11.86 3.22 -21.72
CA TYR A 105 -11.09 4.37 -21.25
C TYR A 105 -9.57 4.10 -21.31
N LEU A 106 -9.12 2.94 -20.84
CA LEU A 106 -7.69 2.60 -20.86
C LEU A 106 -7.12 2.51 -22.29
N TYR A 107 -7.89 2.00 -23.24
CA TYR A 107 -7.45 1.94 -24.63
C TYR A 107 -7.47 3.30 -25.30
N GLU A 108 -8.50 4.13 -25.05
CA GLU A 108 -8.52 5.52 -25.47
C GLU A 108 -7.27 6.27 -24.95
N CYS A 109 -6.84 6.01 -23.71
CA CYS A 109 -5.59 6.57 -23.20
C CYS A 109 -4.39 6.22 -24.09
N ILE A 110 -4.27 4.96 -24.51
CA ILE A 110 -3.16 4.49 -25.36
C ILE A 110 -3.28 5.03 -26.79
N GLN A 111 -4.50 5.13 -27.31
CA GLN A 111 -4.74 5.65 -28.67
C GLN A 111 -4.45 7.14 -28.80
N ASN A 112 -4.78 7.92 -27.77
CA ASN A 112 -4.76 9.37 -27.88
C ASN A 112 -3.46 10.02 -27.38
N ASN A 113 -2.53 9.22 -26.85
CA ASN A 113 -1.28 9.73 -26.27
C ASN A 113 -0.06 9.02 -26.85
N ASN A 114 1.10 9.65 -26.70
CA ASN A 114 2.38 8.98 -26.88
C ASN A 114 2.75 8.24 -25.60
N TYR A 115 3.59 7.21 -25.68
CA TYR A 115 4.00 6.44 -24.50
C TYR A 115 4.73 7.30 -23.45
N ASN A 116 5.39 8.39 -23.87
CA ASN A 116 6.07 9.33 -22.98
C ASN A 116 5.09 10.19 -22.16
N ASP A 117 3.85 10.36 -22.61
CA ASP A 117 2.79 11.09 -21.90
C ASP A 117 2.02 10.19 -20.93
N LEU A 118 2.42 8.92 -20.81
CA LEU A 118 1.74 7.91 -20.03
C LEU A 118 2.67 7.32 -18.96
N LEU A 119 2.10 7.10 -17.79
CA LEU A 119 2.63 6.14 -16.82
C LEU A 119 1.76 4.88 -16.89
N ILE A 120 2.30 3.84 -17.53
CA ILE A 120 1.62 2.56 -17.73
C ILE A 120 2.15 1.54 -16.71
N ALA A 121 1.31 1.18 -15.74
CA ALA A 121 1.69 0.23 -14.69
C ALA A 121 0.50 -0.67 -14.29
N ASP A 122 0.02 -0.57 -13.05
CA ASP A 122 -1.24 -1.22 -12.61
C ASP A 122 -2.41 -0.61 -13.38
N ILE A 123 -2.43 0.72 -13.43
CA ILE A 123 -3.37 1.54 -14.19
C ILE A 123 -2.60 2.52 -15.08
N ILE A 124 -3.31 3.30 -15.90
CA ILE A 124 -2.71 4.37 -16.71
C ILE A 124 -2.97 5.72 -16.06
N TYR A 125 -1.90 6.47 -15.84
CA TYR A 125 -1.97 7.91 -15.58
C TYR A 125 -1.47 8.66 -16.80
N GLN A 126 -2.11 9.78 -17.12
CA GLN A 126 -1.84 10.59 -18.31
C GLN A 126 -1.30 11.94 -17.91
N ASN A 127 -0.45 12.51 -18.75
CA ASN A 127 0.03 13.87 -18.63
C ASN A 127 -1.13 14.88 -18.66
N GLY A 128 -1.01 15.99 -17.95
CA GLY A 128 -2.06 17.03 -17.88
C GLY A 128 -3.20 16.75 -16.89
N GLN A 129 -3.23 15.58 -16.24
CA GLN A 129 -4.23 15.27 -15.22
C GLN A 129 -3.98 16.04 -13.92
N LYS A 130 -5.07 16.44 -13.23
CA LYS A 130 -5.04 16.92 -11.85
C LYS A 130 -5.21 15.73 -10.90
N ILE A 131 -4.16 15.41 -10.15
CA ILE A 131 -4.09 14.21 -9.32
C ILE A 131 -3.97 14.61 -7.85
N LEU A 132 -4.82 14.07 -6.99
CA LEU A 132 -4.70 14.18 -5.54
C LEU A 132 -4.24 12.86 -4.95
N CYS A 133 -3.08 12.84 -4.30
CA CYS A 133 -2.57 11.71 -3.55
C CYS A 133 -2.80 11.94 -2.05
N ILE A 134 -3.66 11.13 -1.42
CA ILE A 134 -4.00 11.24 0.00
C ILE A 134 -3.16 10.24 0.81
N GLY A 135 -2.61 10.66 1.94
CA GLY A 135 -1.87 9.81 2.88
C GLY A 135 -0.44 9.49 2.43
N GLU A 136 0.21 10.42 1.72
CA GLU A 136 1.57 10.24 1.25
C GLU A 136 2.58 10.54 2.37
N GLY A 137 3.08 9.49 3.03
CA GLY A 137 4.06 9.63 4.11
C GLY A 137 5.46 10.07 3.63
N ASN A 138 6.06 9.32 2.71
CA ASN A 138 7.42 9.60 2.21
C ASN A 138 7.45 10.33 0.85
N LEU A 139 6.28 10.70 0.31
CA LEU A 139 6.06 11.38 -0.97
C LEU A 139 6.61 10.67 -2.22
N SER A 140 7.14 9.44 -2.11
CA SER A 140 7.86 8.80 -3.21
C SER A 140 6.98 8.51 -4.42
N PHE A 141 5.69 8.23 -4.21
CA PHE A 141 4.76 7.97 -5.31
C PHE A 141 4.35 9.26 -6.01
N SER A 142 4.05 10.31 -5.23
CA SER A 142 3.75 11.63 -5.78
C SER A 142 4.91 12.20 -6.59
N VAL A 143 6.15 12.04 -6.08
CA VAL A 143 7.37 12.38 -6.83
C VAL A 143 7.48 11.59 -8.12
N LEU A 144 7.20 10.28 -8.10
CA LEU A 144 7.23 9.46 -9.31
C LEU A 144 6.24 9.99 -10.34
N LEU A 145 5.00 10.27 -9.94
CA LEU A 145 3.96 10.80 -10.83
C LEU A 145 4.40 12.13 -11.45
N GLN A 146 4.80 13.09 -10.63
CA GLN A 146 5.18 14.44 -11.09
C GLN A 146 6.41 14.40 -12.02
N LYS A 147 7.39 13.53 -11.75
CA LYS A 147 8.58 13.40 -12.60
C LYS A 147 8.30 12.73 -13.93
N LYS A 148 7.40 11.73 -13.95
CA LYS A 148 7.07 11.00 -15.17
C LYS A 148 6.09 11.78 -16.05
N LEU A 149 5.22 12.59 -15.44
CA LEU A 149 4.14 13.32 -16.11
C LEU A 149 4.30 14.83 -15.84
N LEU A 150 5.17 15.49 -16.61
CA LEU A 150 5.64 16.85 -16.33
C LEU A 150 4.54 17.93 -16.27
N ASN A 151 3.46 17.76 -17.03
CA ASN A 151 2.33 18.69 -17.07
C ASN A 151 1.19 18.29 -16.13
N CYS A 152 1.33 17.20 -15.37
CA CYS A 152 0.37 16.86 -14.32
C CYS A 152 0.47 17.85 -13.16
N ASN A 153 -0.67 18.10 -12.52
CA ASN A 153 -0.72 18.83 -11.27
C ASN A 153 -0.93 17.81 -10.15
N VAL A 154 0.17 17.31 -9.57
CA VAL A 154 0.12 16.38 -8.44
C VAL A 154 0.06 17.16 -7.14
N VAL A 155 -1.03 16.98 -6.40
CA VAL A 155 -1.17 17.45 -5.01
C VAL A 155 -1.00 16.25 -4.09
N ALA A 156 0.05 16.25 -3.29
CA ALA A 156 0.31 15.24 -2.28
C ALA A 156 -0.11 15.75 -0.90
N THR A 157 -0.83 14.92 -0.15
CA THR A 157 -1.27 15.29 1.19
C THR A 157 -0.96 14.23 2.22
N CYS A 158 -0.71 14.66 3.46
CA CYS A 158 -0.49 13.78 4.60
C CYS A 158 -1.28 14.28 5.82
N MET A 159 -1.61 13.37 6.74
CA MET A 159 -2.31 13.74 7.98
C MET A 159 -1.31 14.28 9.02
N GLU A 160 -0.08 13.77 9.00
CA GLU A 160 1.01 14.19 9.84
C GLU A 160 1.60 15.54 9.39
N ASN A 161 2.14 16.29 10.35
CA ASN A 161 2.94 17.48 10.05
C ASN A 161 4.34 17.10 9.53
N GLU A 162 4.98 18.07 8.89
CA GLU A 162 6.28 17.94 8.25
C GLU A 162 7.36 17.52 9.24
N ASN A 163 7.41 18.13 10.43
CA ASN A 163 8.37 17.79 11.47
C ASN A 163 8.32 16.30 11.86
N LEU A 164 7.11 15.73 11.95
CA LEU A 164 6.92 14.31 12.24
C LEU A 164 7.33 13.43 11.07
N LEU A 165 7.05 13.83 9.83
CA LEU A 165 7.47 13.10 8.63
C LEU A 165 8.99 13.14 8.44
N GLU A 166 9.64 14.27 8.71
CA GLU A 166 11.09 14.37 8.75
C GLU A 166 11.70 13.47 9.82
N LYS A 167 11.10 13.41 11.01
CA LYS A 167 11.53 12.49 12.07
C LYS A 167 11.40 11.02 11.64
N ASN A 168 10.29 10.66 10.99
CA ASN A 168 9.98 9.27 10.64
C ASN A 168 10.75 8.79 9.40
N TYR A 169 10.84 9.63 8.36
CA TYR A 169 11.40 9.27 7.05
C TYR A 169 12.75 9.93 6.75
N GLY A 170 13.19 10.88 7.57
CA GLY A 170 14.50 11.53 7.48
C GLY A 170 14.72 12.26 6.17
N LYS A 171 15.98 12.21 5.69
CA LYS A 171 16.43 12.84 4.45
C LYS A 171 15.63 12.41 3.22
N LEU A 172 14.96 11.25 3.25
CA LEU A 172 14.16 10.76 2.12
C LEU A 172 12.94 11.65 1.90
N PHE A 173 12.21 12.00 2.96
CA PHE A 173 11.04 12.86 2.87
C PHE A 173 11.45 14.26 2.39
N ILE A 174 12.45 14.87 3.02
CA ILE A 174 12.97 16.22 2.65
C ILE A 174 13.36 16.25 1.16
N LYS A 175 14.11 15.25 0.71
CA LYS A 175 14.52 15.13 -0.69
C LYS A 175 13.32 14.99 -1.61
N ASN A 176 12.36 14.13 -1.27
CA ASN A 176 11.19 13.89 -2.11
C ASN A 176 10.28 15.11 -2.17
N LYS A 177 10.03 15.79 -1.05
CA LYS A 177 9.29 17.05 -1.00
C LYS A 177 9.91 18.08 -1.96
N LYS A 178 11.22 18.33 -1.82
CA LYS A 178 11.96 19.25 -2.70
C LYS A 178 11.85 18.86 -4.18
N ILE A 179 11.94 17.57 -4.51
CA ILE A 179 11.79 17.12 -5.89
C ILE A 179 10.35 17.34 -6.37
N LEU A 180 9.34 17.04 -5.56
CA LEU A 180 7.93 17.22 -5.93
C LEU A 180 7.67 18.70 -6.27
N GLU A 181 8.04 19.60 -5.37
CA GLU A 181 7.82 21.05 -5.50
C GLU A 181 8.62 21.64 -6.67
N ASN A 182 9.88 21.25 -6.84
CA ASN A 182 10.71 21.71 -7.96
C ASN A 182 10.17 21.26 -9.33
N ASN A 183 9.32 20.24 -9.39
CA ASN A 183 8.69 19.78 -10.63
C ASN A 183 7.22 20.24 -10.75
N GLY A 184 6.79 21.23 -9.94
CA GLY A 184 5.46 21.83 -10.01
C GLY A 184 4.37 21.11 -9.22
N GLY A 185 4.71 20.02 -8.51
CA GLY A 185 3.80 19.38 -7.57
C GLY A 185 3.64 20.20 -6.29
N ILE A 186 2.58 19.92 -5.54
CA ILE A 186 2.26 20.63 -4.29
C ILE A 186 2.20 19.63 -3.15
N TYR A 187 2.86 19.93 -2.03
CA TYR A 187 2.70 19.18 -0.79
C TYR A 187 1.86 19.98 0.23
N ILE A 188 0.89 19.32 0.88
CA ILE A 188 0.07 19.92 1.93
C ILE A 188 0.00 18.97 3.13
N GLU A 189 0.52 19.43 4.27
CA GLU A 189 0.48 18.71 5.55
C GLU A 189 -0.86 18.88 6.29
N ASN A 190 -1.07 18.07 7.34
CA ASN A 190 -2.24 18.16 8.24
C ASN A 190 -3.61 17.98 7.56
N ILE A 191 -3.65 17.28 6.43
CA ILE A 191 -4.88 16.97 5.70
C ILE A 191 -5.42 15.62 6.13
N ASN A 192 -6.50 15.66 6.91
CA ASN A 192 -7.24 14.46 7.29
C ASN A 192 -8.24 14.08 6.20
N VAL A 193 -8.30 12.80 5.83
CA VAL A 193 -9.30 12.29 4.87
C VAL A 193 -10.74 12.57 5.32
N GLU A 194 -11.02 12.72 6.62
CA GLU A 194 -12.35 13.07 7.15
C GLU A 194 -12.81 14.49 6.78
N SER A 195 -11.86 15.40 6.51
CA SER A 195 -12.12 16.81 6.22
C SER A 195 -11.49 17.33 4.93
N VAL A 196 -10.90 16.44 4.11
CA VAL A 196 -10.18 16.82 2.88
C VAL A 196 -11.03 17.61 1.89
N ASP A 197 -12.35 17.41 1.89
CA ASP A 197 -13.31 18.16 1.06
C ASP A 197 -13.38 19.65 1.39
N LYS A 198 -12.93 20.06 2.58
CA LYS A 198 -12.91 21.47 3.01
C LYS A 198 -11.68 22.23 2.51
N HIS A 199 -10.64 21.52 2.09
CA HIS A 199 -9.36 22.12 1.69
C HIS A 199 -9.24 22.34 0.17
N PHE A 200 -10.16 21.75 -0.61
CA PHE A 200 -10.10 21.77 -2.06
C PHE A 200 -11.45 22.15 -2.66
N LEU A 201 -11.41 22.67 -3.89
CA LEU A 201 -12.62 22.96 -4.65
C LEU A 201 -13.31 21.66 -5.09
N LYS A 202 -14.65 21.72 -5.18
CA LYS A 202 -15.44 20.62 -5.72
C LYS A 202 -15.09 20.38 -7.19
N ASN A 203 -15.17 19.12 -7.64
CA ASN A 203 -14.90 18.73 -9.03
C ASN A 203 -13.53 19.21 -9.55
N MET A 204 -12.51 19.24 -8.70
CA MET A 204 -11.19 19.76 -9.03
C MET A 204 -10.29 18.70 -9.69
N PHE A 205 -10.38 17.45 -9.24
CA PHE A 205 -9.40 16.41 -9.58
C PHE A 205 -9.94 15.42 -10.61
N ASP A 206 -9.11 15.04 -11.56
CA ASP A 206 -9.38 13.95 -12.51
C ASP A 206 -9.24 12.60 -11.80
N ILE A 207 -8.23 12.49 -10.94
CA ILE A 207 -7.90 11.27 -10.21
C ILE A 207 -7.63 11.58 -8.74
N ILE A 208 -8.19 10.77 -7.85
CA ILE A 208 -7.81 10.72 -6.43
C ILE A 208 -7.20 9.35 -6.15
N ILE A 209 -6.07 9.33 -5.44
CA ILE A 209 -5.32 8.12 -5.12
C ILE A 209 -5.21 8.01 -3.61
N PHE A 210 -5.58 6.84 -3.08
CA PHE A 210 -5.29 6.47 -1.70
C PHE A 210 -4.31 5.31 -1.67
N ASN A 211 -3.06 5.63 -1.32
CA ASN A 211 -1.91 4.79 -1.60
C ASN A 211 -1.53 3.92 -0.38
N PHE A 212 -2.04 2.68 -0.34
CA PHE A 212 -1.78 1.72 0.73
C PHE A 212 -2.10 2.24 2.13
N PRO A 213 -3.36 2.60 2.40
CA PRO A 213 -3.74 3.04 3.73
C PRO A 213 -3.56 1.92 4.73
N PHE A 214 -3.18 2.31 5.94
CA PHE A 214 -3.10 1.42 7.09
C PHE A 214 -3.58 2.16 8.32
N THR A 215 -4.00 1.40 9.32
CA THR A 215 -4.42 1.94 10.61
C THR A 215 -3.61 1.24 11.69
N LEU A 216 -3.17 2.02 12.69
CA LEU A 216 -2.45 1.52 13.85
C LEU A 216 -3.27 1.87 15.10
N PRO A 217 -4.24 1.02 15.49
CA PRO A 217 -4.96 1.22 16.75
C PRO A 217 -4.01 1.44 17.93
N SER A 218 -4.25 2.48 18.73
CA SER A 218 -3.58 2.63 20.02
C SER A 218 -4.17 1.65 21.03
N LYS A 219 -3.34 1.19 21.98
CA LYS A 219 -3.80 0.32 23.07
C LYS A 219 -4.99 0.92 23.83
N GLU A 220 -4.87 2.19 24.19
CA GLU A 220 -5.92 2.96 24.86
C GLU A 220 -7.23 2.97 24.05
N PHE A 221 -7.16 3.17 22.72
CA PHE A 221 -8.35 3.17 21.89
C PHE A 221 -8.99 1.78 21.81
N VAL A 222 -8.19 0.71 21.72
CA VAL A 222 -8.68 -0.67 21.74
C VAL A 222 -9.40 -0.94 23.06
N GLU A 223 -8.76 -0.64 24.19
CA GLU A 223 -9.30 -0.86 25.54
C GLU A 223 -10.61 -0.10 25.76
N LYS A 224 -10.63 1.20 25.44
CA LYS A 224 -11.81 2.07 25.54
C LYS A 224 -12.95 1.62 24.62
N LYS A 225 -12.65 1.24 23.37
CA LYS A 225 -13.69 0.87 22.38
C LYS A 225 -14.39 -0.45 22.74
N TRP A 226 -13.67 -1.38 23.34
CA TRP A 226 -14.17 -2.72 23.66
C TRP A 226 -14.44 -2.92 25.15
N ASN A 227 -14.53 -1.83 25.92
CA ASN A 227 -14.81 -1.81 27.36
C ASN A 227 -13.92 -2.77 28.17
N LYS A 228 -12.65 -2.90 27.77
CA LYS A 228 -11.64 -3.63 28.55
C LYS A 228 -10.79 -2.59 29.27
N HIS A 229 -11.21 -2.20 30.47
CA HIS A 229 -10.23 -1.69 31.42
C HIS A 229 -9.24 -2.82 31.66
N GLY A 230 -7.94 -2.56 31.55
CA GLY A 230 -6.95 -3.55 31.96
C GLY A 230 -7.28 -3.97 33.39
N GLU A 231 -7.76 -5.21 33.55
CA GLU A 231 -7.81 -5.87 34.85
C GLU A 231 -6.37 -6.04 35.30
N ASN A 232 -5.84 -5.02 35.96
CA ASN A 232 -4.75 -5.19 36.89
C ASN A 232 -5.40 -5.10 38.26
N GLU A 233 -5.56 -6.25 38.93
CA GLU A 233 -5.04 -6.48 40.28
C GLU A 233 -5.49 -7.88 40.78
N TYR A 234 -4.50 -8.65 41.24
CA TYR A 234 -4.56 -9.97 41.88
C TYR A 234 -4.86 -11.20 41.02
N GLY A 235 -3.77 -11.82 40.54
CA GLY A 235 -3.77 -13.20 40.05
C GLY A 235 -2.59 -13.50 39.14
N GLU A 236 -1.38 -13.59 39.69
CA GLU A 236 -0.28 -14.32 39.06
C GLU A 236 -0.79 -15.73 38.73
N ASN A 237 -1.11 -16.00 37.46
CA ASN A 237 -1.17 -17.32 36.78
C ASN A 237 -2.05 -17.35 35.50
N LYS A 238 -2.08 -16.29 34.67
CA LYS A 238 -2.74 -16.33 33.35
C LYS A 238 -1.97 -15.62 32.23
N HIS A 239 -0.70 -15.99 32.04
CA HIS A 239 0.15 -15.34 31.02
C HIS A 239 -0.20 -15.66 29.55
N GLY A 240 -1.11 -16.62 29.29
CA GLY A 240 -1.52 -17.02 27.93
C GLY A 240 -2.80 -16.35 27.42
N GLU A 241 -3.88 -16.36 28.19
CA GLU A 241 -5.24 -15.99 27.73
C GLU A 241 -5.39 -14.51 27.36
N ASN A 242 -4.79 -13.60 28.13
CA ASN A 242 -4.92 -12.15 27.94
C ASN A 242 -4.29 -11.63 26.63
N LYS A 243 -3.25 -12.31 26.13
CA LYS A 243 -2.55 -11.91 24.90
C LYS A 243 -3.38 -12.20 23.64
N TYR A 244 -4.02 -13.37 23.58
CA TYR A 244 -4.87 -13.74 22.45
C TYR A 244 -6.10 -12.85 22.33
N ASP A 245 -6.67 -12.48 23.47
CA ASP A 245 -7.80 -11.55 23.54
C ASP A 245 -7.44 -10.16 23.03
N TYR A 246 -6.34 -9.57 23.48
CA TYR A 246 -5.90 -8.26 22.98
C TYR A 246 -5.67 -8.28 21.47
N ILE A 247 -5.00 -9.31 20.92
CA ILE A 247 -4.76 -9.44 19.48
C ILE A 247 -6.08 -9.50 18.69
N LYS A 248 -7.08 -10.23 19.20
CA LYS A 248 -8.41 -10.31 18.59
C LYS A 248 -9.07 -8.93 18.53
N TYR A 249 -9.08 -8.18 19.63
CA TYR A 249 -9.68 -6.84 19.68
C TYR A 249 -8.88 -5.81 18.90
N TYR A 250 -7.56 -5.91 18.87
CA TYR A 250 -6.70 -5.09 18.02
C TYR A 250 -7.09 -5.26 16.54
N LYS A 251 -7.21 -6.50 16.05
CA LYS A 251 -7.65 -6.77 14.67
C LYS A 251 -9.05 -6.20 14.42
N LYS A 252 -10.02 -6.44 15.31
CA LYS A 252 -11.37 -5.85 15.18
C LYS A 252 -11.32 -4.32 15.08
N THR A 253 -10.43 -3.69 15.86
CA THR A 253 -10.23 -2.24 15.85
C THR A 253 -9.58 -1.76 14.56
N GLU A 254 -8.58 -2.48 14.04
CA GLU A 254 -7.93 -2.21 12.75
C GLU A 254 -8.97 -2.17 11.62
N TYR A 255 -9.84 -3.19 11.53
CA TYR A 255 -10.94 -3.22 10.55
C TYR A 255 -11.97 -2.11 10.79
N TYR A 256 -12.32 -1.82 12.05
CA TYR A 256 -13.24 -0.73 12.37
C TYR A 256 -12.70 0.63 11.90
N LEU A 257 -11.43 0.93 12.18
CA LEU A 257 -10.78 2.17 11.75
C LEU A 257 -10.63 2.20 10.22
N MET A 258 -10.28 1.09 9.59
CA MET A 258 -10.18 1.01 8.12
C MET A 258 -11.54 1.25 7.45
N ASN A 259 -12.63 0.69 7.98
CA ASN A 259 -13.98 0.96 7.51
C ASN A 259 -14.36 2.44 7.64
N LYS A 260 -14.04 3.07 8.78
CA LYS A 260 -14.25 4.50 8.99
C LYS A 260 -13.48 5.31 7.95
N LEU A 261 -12.21 4.98 7.74
CA LEU A 261 -11.32 5.63 6.77
C LEU A 261 -11.85 5.54 5.34
N ILE A 262 -12.26 4.35 4.90
CA ILE A 262 -12.86 4.11 3.57
C ILE A 262 -14.17 4.90 3.41
N TYR A 263 -15.02 4.95 4.45
CA TYR A 263 -16.25 5.73 4.41
C TYR A 263 -15.98 7.21 4.11
N TYR A 264 -15.07 7.83 4.86
CA TYR A 264 -14.73 9.25 4.66
C TYR A 264 -14.00 9.49 3.34
N LEU A 265 -13.13 8.57 2.93
CA LEU A 265 -12.51 8.62 1.62
C LEU A 265 -13.56 8.70 0.51
N PHE A 266 -14.56 7.81 0.52
CA PHE A 266 -15.59 7.80 -0.51
C PHE A 266 -16.46 9.06 -0.47
N LYS A 267 -16.90 9.46 0.74
CA LYS A 267 -17.69 10.67 0.95
C LYS A 267 -17.02 11.89 0.34
N ASN A 268 -15.74 12.08 0.64
CA ASN A 268 -15.03 13.30 0.29
C ASN A 268 -14.45 13.21 -1.13
N SER A 269 -13.99 12.04 -1.58
CA SER A 269 -13.52 11.85 -2.96
C SER A 269 -14.61 12.11 -3.99
N TYR A 270 -15.86 11.71 -3.71
CA TYR A 270 -16.98 11.98 -4.62
C TYR A 270 -17.18 13.48 -4.86
N VAL A 271 -17.01 14.31 -3.84
CA VAL A 271 -17.17 15.78 -3.94
C VAL A 271 -16.03 16.40 -4.75
N LEU A 272 -14.82 15.88 -4.57
CA LEU A 272 -13.59 16.44 -5.14
C LEU A 272 -13.30 15.98 -6.58
N LEU A 273 -13.76 14.80 -6.98
CA LEU A 273 -13.58 14.27 -8.33
C LEU A 273 -14.42 15.03 -9.35
N LYS A 274 -13.88 15.28 -10.55
CA LYS A 274 -14.64 15.71 -11.72
C LYS A 274 -15.67 14.64 -12.12
N ASN A 275 -16.64 15.04 -12.96
CA ASN A 275 -17.53 14.08 -13.59
C ASN A 275 -16.70 13.10 -14.42
N ASN A 276 -17.00 11.79 -14.31
CA ASN A 276 -16.20 10.69 -14.86
C ASN A 276 -14.77 10.54 -14.28
N GLY A 277 -14.41 11.27 -13.22
CA GLY A 277 -13.13 11.09 -12.54
C GLY A 277 -13.03 9.76 -11.79
N TYR A 278 -11.81 9.36 -11.45
CA TYR A 278 -11.52 8.05 -10.85
C TYR A 278 -10.93 8.14 -9.44
N LEU A 279 -11.42 7.30 -8.54
CA LEU A 279 -10.79 6.99 -7.27
C LEU A 279 -10.01 5.68 -7.40
N HIS A 280 -8.71 5.75 -7.13
CA HIS A 280 -7.81 4.61 -7.10
C HIS A 280 -7.43 4.28 -5.66
N LEU A 281 -7.99 3.19 -5.13
CA LEU A 281 -7.69 2.69 -3.80
C LEU A 281 -6.69 1.53 -3.90
N ARG A 282 -5.43 1.80 -3.57
CA ARG A 282 -4.39 0.77 -3.50
C ARG A 282 -4.38 0.19 -2.11
N ILE A 283 -4.63 -1.10 -1.95
CA ILE A 283 -4.87 -1.68 -0.63
C ILE A 283 -4.34 -3.11 -0.54
N ASN A 284 -4.05 -3.55 0.68
CA ASN A 284 -3.80 -4.95 0.95
C ASN A 284 -5.11 -5.74 0.90
N ASP A 285 -5.09 -6.91 0.26
CA ASP A 285 -6.28 -7.73 0.02
C ASP A 285 -6.98 -8.18 1.31
N LYS A 286 -6.28 -8.21 2.45
CA LYS A 286 -6.90 -8.51 3.75
C LYS A 286 -8.08 -7.56 4.05
N TYR A 287 -8.01 -6.32 3.58
CA TYR A 287 -9.01 -5.30 3.82
C TYR A 287 -10.15 -5.29 2.81
N LEU A 288 -10.20 -6.22 1.84
CA LEU A 288 -11.33 -6.31 0.89
C LEU A 288 -12.65 -6.72 1.56
N THR A 289 -12.56 -7.25 2.78
CA THR A 289 -13.72 -7.52 3.64
C THR A 289 -14.30 -6.26 4.29
N CYS A 290 -13.65 -5.10 4.14
CA CYS A 290 -14.22 -3.82 4.57
C CYS A 290 -15.47 -3.45 3.77
N SER A 291 -16.33 -2.64 4.38
CA SER A 291 -17.56 -2.15 3.77
C SER A 291 -17.28 -0.97 2.84
N PHE A 292 -17.68 -1.08 1.58
CA PHE A 292 -17.55 -0.01 0.59
C PHE A 292 -18.90 0.69 0.36
N PRO A 293 -19.06 1.97 0.70
CA PRO A 293 -20.37 2.61 0.62
C PRO A 293 -20.86 2.80 -0.82
N LYS A 294 -22.09 2.38 -1.13
CA LYS A 294 -22.70 2.51 -2.46
C LYS A 294 -23.37 3.88 -2.69
N ASN A 295 -23.61 4.63 -1.63
CA ASN A 295 -24.40 5.88 -1.64
C ASN A 295 -23.64 7.11 -2.14
N PHE A 296 -22.35 6.99 -2.46
CA PHE A 296 -21.52 8.09 -2.93
C PHE A 296 -21.36 8.15 -4.45
N ASN A 297 -22.15 7.39 -5.23
CA ASN A 297 -22.07 7.33 -6.71
C ASN A 297 -20.64 7.07 -7.24
N LEU A 298 -19.85 6.34 -6.47
CA LEU A 298 -18.55 5.81 -6.87
C LEU A 298 -18.78 4.35 -7.26
N HIS A 299 -18.84 4.08 -8.55
CA HIS A 299 -19.11 2.76 -9.09
C HIS A 299 -17.80 1.99 -9.24
N PHE A 300 -17.71 0.84 -8.58
CA PHE A 300 -16.60 -0.09 -8.76
C PHE A 300 -16.50 -0.49 -10.23
N GLN A 301 -15.30 -0.35 -10.80
CA GLN A 301 -15.00 -0.73 -12.18
C GLN A 301 -14.26 -2.05 -12.20
N GLN A 302 -13.16 -2.15 -11.45
CA GLN A 302 -12.23 -3.25 -11.58
C GLN A 302 -11.32 -3.42 -10.37
N LYS A 303 -10.90 -4.67 -10.12
CA LYS A 303 -9.84 -5.05 -9.19
C LYS A 303 -8.61 -5.50 -9.98
N ILE A 304 -7.53 -4.73 -9.88
CA ILE A 304 -6.31 -4.95 -10.65
C ILE A 304 -5.21 -5.45 -9.73
N ASN A 305 -4.47 -6.46 -10.19
CA ASN A 305 -3.33 -6.98 -9.45
C ASN A 305 -2.19 -5.95 -9.44
N PHE A 306 -1.94 -5.33 -8.29
CA PHE A 306 -0.85 -4.35 -8.15
C PHE A 306 0.53 -5.03 -8.16
N TYR A 307 0.62 -6.26 -7.61
CA TYR A 307 1.87 -7.01 -7.51
C TYR A 307 2.63 -7.06 -8.84
N ASP A 308 1.88 -7.30 -9.91
CA ASP A 308 2.37 -7.44 -11.28
C ASP A 308 3.08 -6.20 -11.80
N SER A 309 2.68 -5.02 -11.30
CA SER A 309 3.24 -3.73 -11.69
C SER A 309 4.27 -3.20 -10.69
N TYR A 310 4.43 -3.85 -9.54
CA TYR A 310 5.38 -3.39 -8.53
C TYR A 310 6.81 -3.37 -9.06
N CYS A 311 7.18 -4.29 -9.95
CA CYS A 311 8.49 -4.28 -10.59
C CYS A 311 8.74 -2.99 -11.39
N VAL A 312 7.73 -2.46 -12.11
CA VAL A 312 7.82 -1.18 -12.82
C VAL A 312 8.06 -0.05 -11.81
N TYR A 313 7.21 0.03 -10.79
CA TYR A 313 7.30 1.09 -9.79
C TYR A 313 8.61 1.07 -8.99
N LYS A 314 9.07 -0.12 -8.58
CA LYS A 314 10.33 -0.31 -7.84
C LYS A 314 11.52 0.24 -8.63
N ASN A 315 11.56 0.02 -9.94
CA ASN A 315 12.64 0.51 -10.78
C ASN A 315 12.56 2.03 -11.02
N MET A 316 11.36 2.60 -10.99
CA MET A 316 11.13 4.05 -10.94
C MET A 316 11.39 4.67 -9.55
N LYS A 317 11.97 3.89 -8.61
CA LYS A 317 12.32 4.31 -7.25
C LYS A 317 11.12 4.66 -6.36
N TYR A 318 9.94 4.12 -6.66
CA TYR A 318 8.82 4.15 -5.72
C TYR A 318 9.13 3.28 -4.49
N ILE A 319 8.81 3.82 -3.31
CA ILE A 319 8.97 3.15 -2.02
C ILE A 319 7.63 3.28 -1.29
N PRO A 320 6.80 2.21 -1.20
CA PRO A 320 5.53 2.33 -0.52
C PRO A 320 5.73 2.83 0.91
N SER A 321 4.92 3.77 1.36
CA SER A 321 5.05 4.46 2.66
C SER A 321 5.08 3.51 3.87
N LEU A 322 4.53 2.31 3.69
CA LEU A 322 4.57 1.18 4.63
C LEU A 322 5.93 0.48 4.77
N TYR A 323 6.86 0.70 3.84
CA TYR A 323 8.23 0.18 3.93
C TYR A 323 9.08 1.14 4.77
N ASP A 324 9.32 0.77 6.02
CA ASP A 324 10.32 1.44 6.83
C ASP A 324 11.72 1.22 6.22
N HIS A 325 12.37 2.30 5.80
CA HIS A 325 13.68 2.28 5.16
C HIS A 325 14.83 2.11 6.17
N GLN A 326 14.58 2.33 7.47
CA GLN A 326 15.61 2.26 8.53
C GLN A 326 16.11 0.82 8.76
N PHE A 327 15.33 -0.19 8.38
CA PHE A 327 15.70 -1.60 8.52
C PHE A 327 16.64 -2.11 7.42
N VAL A 328 16.75 -1.42 6.28
CA VAL A 328 17.63 -1.87 5.18
C VAL A 328 19.07 -1.43 5.40
N THR A 329 19.29 -0.38 6.20
CA THR A 329 20.62 0.21 6.45
C THR A 329 21.27 -0.26 7.75
N THR A 330 20.52 -0.87 8.66
CA THR A 330 21.03 -1.27 9.99
C THR A 330 21.70 -2.64 10.03
N GLU A 331 21.61 -3.48 8.99
CA GLU A 331 22.31 -4.78 8.94
C GLU A 331 23.80 -4.69 8.50
N LYS A 332 24.36 -3.48 8.32
CA LYS A 332 25.75 -3.32 7.83
C LYS A 332 26.74 -2.61 8.74
N SER A 333 26.36 -2.21 9.95
CA SER A 333 27.31 -1.62 10.91
C SER A 333 27.20 -2.33 12.26
N GLY A 334 27.99 -3.38 12.43
CA GLY A 334 27.97 -4.16 13.67
C GLY A 334 28.99 -5.30 13.72
N LYS A 335 30.25 -5.03 13.37
CA LYS A 335 31.40 -5.77 13.90
C LYS A 335 32.55 -4.78 14.11
N ASN A 336 32.58 -4.16 15.28
CA ASN A 336 33.81 -3.63 15.87
C ASN A 336 34.08 -4.37 17.18
N GLY A 337 35.31 -4.84 17.28
CA GLY A 337 36.04 -5.32 18.44
C GLY A 337 37.42 -5.66 17.86
N SER A 338 38.52 -5.02 18.21
CA SER A 338 38.91 -4.36 19.46
C SER A 338 40.05 -3.39 19.19
N GLU A 339 40.12 -2.31 19.98
CA GLU A 339 41.25 -1.39 20.08
C GLU A 339 42.54 -2.10 20.52
N LYS A 340 43.68 -1.62 20.01
CA LYS A 340 44.87 -1.34 20.83
C LYS A 340 45.80 -0.33 20.12
N ASN A 341 46.22 0.65 20.91
CA ASN A 341 47.07 1.80 20.61
C ASN A 341 48.50 1.42 20.17
N GLY A 342 49.18 2.36 19.47
CA GLY A 342 50.64 2.50 19.56
C GLY A 342 51.38 2.92 18.29
N SER A 343 51.62 4.22 18.15
CA SER A 343 52.89 4.89 17.76
C SER A 343 53.76 4.40 16.58
N GLU A 344 53.99 5.37 15.67
CA GLU A 344 55.27 5.77 15.04
C GLU A 344 56.00 4.91 13.96
N LYS A 345 56.23 5.62 12.83
CA LYS A 345 57.45 5.78 12.02
C LYS A 345 57.99 4.62 11.14
N ASN A 346 58.13 5.01 9.86
CA ASN A 346 59.22 4.79 8.90
C ASN A 346 59.71 3.37 8.56
N GLY A 347 59.91 3.15 7.24
CA GLY A 347 61.08 2.44 6.75
C GLY A 347 60.82 1.18 5.91
N SER A 348 60.96 1.35 4.60
CA SER A 348 61.84 0.56 3.70
C SER A 348 61.94 -0.97 3.78
N GLU A 349 61.82 -1.54 2.59
CA GLU A 349 62.67 -2.59 1.99
C GLU A 349 62.43 -4.10 2.25
N LYS A 350 62.29 -4.78 1.10
CA LYS A 350 62.98 -6.01 0.63
C LYS A 350 62.50 -7.39 1.08
N ASN A 351 62.15 -8.14 0.02
CA ASN A 351 62.66 -9.45 -0.41
C ASN A 351 62.38 -10.71 0.41
N GLY A 352 62.26 -11.82 -0.35
CA GLY A 352 62.60 -13.16 0.12
C GLY A 352 61.41 -14.11 0.12
N ASN A 353 60.98 -14.63 -1.02
CA ASN A 353 61.41 -15.89 -1.62
C ASN A 353 61.11 -17.17 -0.80
N GLU A 354 60.35 -18.04 -1.48
CA GLU A 354 60.57 -19.49 -1.63
C GLU A 354 60.17 -20.50 -0.55
N LYS A 355 59.41 -21.49 -1.05
CA LYS A 355 59.54 -22.96 -0.86
C LYS A 355 59.18 -23.49 0.53
N SER A 356 58.68 -24.70 0.74
CA SER A 356 58.27 -25.85 -0.08
C SER A 356 57.84 -26.95 0.92
N GLY A 357 57.16 -28.01 0.46
CA GLY A 357 57.08 -29.30 1.16
C GLY A 357 55.81 -29.44 2.02
N LYS A 358 54.75 -30.19 1.66
CA LYS A 358 54.57 -31.60 1.25
C LYS A 358 54.43 -32.55 2.44
N SER A 359 53.48 -33.49 2.31
CA SER A 359 53.14 -34.66 3.16
C SER A 359 52.38 -34.35 4.46
N GLY A 360 51.44 -35.15 4.95
CA GLY A 360 50.82 -36.39 4.51
C GLY A 360 49.59 -36.62 5.42
N SER A 361 48.50 -37.19 4.91
CA SER A 361 48.03 -38.55 5.23
C SER A 361 47.25 -38.71 6.55
N GLY A 362 46.02 -39.25 6.43
CA GLY A 362 45.28 -39.92 7.51
C GLY A 362 43.83 -39.41 7.62
N SER A 363 42.82 -39.99 6.94
CA SER A 363 42.16 -41.30 7.11
C SER A 363 41.12 -41.36 8.25
N GLY A 364 39.87 -41.67 7.86
CA GLY A 364 38.84 -42.34 8.68
C GLY A 364 37.74 -41.42 9.23
N SER A 365 36.51 -41.40 8.69
CA SER A 365 35.41 -42.38 8.86
C SER A 365 35.03 -42.57 10.35
N GLY A 366 33.81 -42.36 10.82
CA GLY A 366 32.52 -42.11 10.19
C GLY A 366 31.43 -42.24 11.27
N SER A 367 30.16 -42.10 10.85
CA SER A 367 28.91 -42.49 11.55
C SER A 367 28.62 -41.81 12.91
N GLY A 368 27.44 -41.25 13.18
CA GLY A 368 26.11 -41.42 12.59
C GLY A 368 25.09 -41.42 13.74
N SER A 369 23.84 -41.04 13.43
CA SER A 369 22.63 -40.99 14.27
C SER A 369 22.57 -39.84 15.30
N GLY A 370 21.47 -39.10 15.45
CA GLY A 370 20.12 -39.20 14.90
C GLY A 370 19.16 -38.51 15.88
N SER A 371 18.02 -38.02 15.36
CA SER A 371 16.88 -37.41 16.08
C SER A 371 17.13 -36.00 16.64
N GLY A 372 16.23 -35.02 16.54
CA GLY A 372 14.91 -34.95 15.94
C GLY A 372 14.37 -33.52 16.06
N SER A 373 13.49 -33.18 15.12
CA SER A 373 12.33 -32.29 15.27
C SER A 373 12.47 -30.99 16.09
N GLY A 374 12.40 -29.86 15.38
CA GLY A 374 12.16 -28.55 15.99
C GLY A 374 11.98 -27.43 14.97
N SER A 375 11.08 -27.62 14.00
CA SER A 375 10.67 -26.60 13.02
C SER A 375 9.87 -25.47 13.69
N GLY A 376 10.55 -24.64 14.48
CA GLY A 376 10.00 -23.40 15.01
C GLY A 376 10.02 -22.29 13.97
N SER A 377 9.06 -22.29 13.04
CA SER A 377 8.80 -21.16 12.15
C SER A 377 8.18 -19.97 12.90
N GLY A 378 8.95 -19.37 13.81
CA GLY A 378 8.57 -18.16 14.55
C GLY A 378 8.58 -16.92 13.65
N LYS A 379 7.54 -16.72 12.83
CA LYS A 379 7.30 -15.43 12.15
C LYS A 379 6.76 -14.42 13.16
N ASN A 380 7.67 -13.70 13.80
CA ASN A 380 7.38 -12.71 14.84
C ASN A 380 6.63 -11.46 14.31
N VAL A 381 5.48 -11.21 14.94
CA VAL A 381 4.66 -9.96 14.96
C VAL A 381 5.29 -8.98 15.97
N MET A 382 5.10 -7.65 15.86
CA MET A 382 5.04 -6.76 17.06
C MET A 382 4.47 -5.35 16.83
N PHE A 383 4.30 -4.62 17.94
CA PHE A 383 3.17 -3.74 18.31
C PHE A 383 3.51 -2.23 18.39
N THR A 384 2.46 -1.42 18.59
CA THR A 384 2.41 0.05 18.46
C THR A 384 2.76 0.84 19.74
N SER A 385 2.55 2.15 19.60
CA SER A 385 2.88 3.35 20.41
C SER A 385 4.35 3.71 20.59
N HIS A 386 5.30 2.76 20.64
CA HIS A 386 6.74 3.05 20.78
C HIS A 386 7.65 2.18 19.87
N GLY A 387 7.13 1.72 18.71
CA GLY A 387 7.77 0.73 17.80
C GLY A 387 7.48 -0.72 18.23
N LYS A 388 7.47 -1.78 17.41
CA LYS A 388 7.91 -2.07 16.02
C LYS A 388 6.72 -2.16 15.04
N ILE A 389 6.97 -1.94 13.74
CA ILE A 389 6.00 -2.09 12.63
C ILE A 389 6.16 -3.44 11.89
N PHE A 390 5.03 -3.86 11.29
CA PHE A 390 4.68 -5.07 10.56
C PHE A 390 5.76 -5.83 9.76
N LYS A 391 5.80 -7.16 9.98
CA LYS A 391 6.29 -8.18 9.04
C LYS A 391 5.22 -8.69 8.04
N GLY A 392 4.09 -7.97 7.89
CA GLY A 392 2.88 -8.46 7.23
C GLY A 392 2.51 -7.84 5.87
N PHE A 393 3.25 -6.84 5.39
CA PHE A 393 2.94 -6.25 4.08
C PHE A 393 3.63 -7.07 2.98
N LYS A 394 2.85 -7.93 2.33
CA LYS A 394 3.30 -8.66 1.15
C LYS A 394 2.66 -8.09 -0.11
N MET A 395 3.51 -7.70 -1.07
CA MET A 395 3.06 -7.17 -2.35
C MET A 395 2.16 -8.15 -3.11
N GLU A 396 2.37 -9.46 -2.97
CA GLU A 396 1.56 -10.51 -3.64
C GLU A 396 0.06 -10.45 -3.26
N HIS A 397 -0.25 -9.84 -2.11
CA HIS A 397 -1.61 -9.65 -1.60
C HIS A 397 -2.01 -8.18 -1.67
N THR A 398 -1.65 -7.48 -2.74
CA THR A 398 -2.07 -6.10 -2.97
C THR A 398 -2.84 -5.96 -4.28
N SER A 399 -3.83 -5.08 -4.24
CA SER A 399 -4.66 -4.75 -5.40
C SER A 399 -4.88 -3.24 -5.49
N THR A 400 -5.09 -2.77 -6.72
CA THR A 400 -5.66 -1.45 -6.99
C THR A 400 -7.13 -1.64 -7.31
N LEU A 401 -8.01 -1.06 -6.48
CA LEU A 401 -9.44 -1.00 -6.73
C LEU A 401 -9.74 0.32 -7.43
N VAL A 402 -10.42 0.23 -8.57
CA VAL A 402 -10.79 1.39 -9.39
C VAL A 402 -12.27 1.67 -9.21
N PHE A 403 -12.61 2.90 -8.84
CA PHE A 403 -13.97 3.39 -8.77
C PHE A 403 -14.12 4.61 -9.67
N LYS A 404 -15.23 4.70 -10.41
CA LYS A 404 -15.55 5.85 -11.27
C LYS A 404 -16.67 6.66 -10.64
N LYS A 405 -16.53 7.99 -10.62
CA LYS A 405 -17.62 8.90 -10.28
C LYS A 405 -18.64 8.90 -11.42
N VAL A 406 -19.87 8.53 -11.08
CA VAL A 406 -21.02 8.59 -11.99
C VAL A 406 -21.91 9.76 -11.56
N GLU A 407 -22.40 10.51 -12.54
CA GLU A 407 -23.36 11.58 -12.27
C GLU A 407 -24.65 10.98 -11.70
N LYS A 408 -25.24 11.65 -10.70
CA LYS A 408 -26.65 11.38 -10.41
C LYS A 408 -27.41 11.80 -11.66
N LYS A 409 -28.05 10.86 -12.35
CA LYS A 409 -29.14 11.23 -13.26
C LYS A 409 -30.10 12.06 -12.42
N GLN A 410 -30.24 13.34 -12.74
CA GLN A 410 -31.36 14.14 -12.26
C GLN A 410 -32.61 13.58 -12.95
N ASN A 411 -33.11 12.44 -12.49
CA ASN A 411 -34.47 12.06 -12.82
C ASN A 411 -35.35 12.77 -11.79
N GLY A 412 -36.19 13.67 -12.30
CA GLY A 412 -37.26 14.30 -11.55
C GLY A 412 -38.13 13.28 -10.82
N ASN A 413 -38.79 13.76 -9.77
CA ASN A 413 -39.90 13.13 -9.04
C ASN A 413 -40.34 11.77 -9.59
N SER A 414 -39.83 10.70 -8.99
CA SER A 414 -40.58 9.47 -8.88
C SER A 414 -40.55 9.04 -7.42
N SER A 415 -41.51 9.58 -6.67
CA SER A 415 -42.06 8.95 -5.48
C SER A 415 -42.44 7.51 -5.83
N PHE A 416 -41.69 6.54 -5.32
CA PHE A 416 -42.20 5.19 -5.19
C PHE A 416 -42.60 5.00 -3.73
N ILE A 417 -43.91 5.13 -3.53
CA ILE A 417 -44.65 4.58 -2.42
C ILE A 417 -44.43 3.06 -2.46
N ILE A 418 -43.94 2.49 -1.37
CA ILE A 418 -44.09 1.06 -1.10
C ILE A 418 -45.22 0.99 -0.08
N THR A 419 -46.42 0.66 -0.57
CA THR A 419 -47.54 0.20 0.25
C THR A 419 -47.36 -1.27 0.61
N ASP A 420 -47.75 -1.53 1.86
CA ASP A 420 -47.87 -2.75 2.67
C ASP A 420 -46.62 -3.60 2.97
#